data_AF-A0A411DYZ5-F1
#
_entry.id   AF-A0A411DYZ5-F1
#
_cell.length_a   1.000
_cell.length_b   1.000
_cell.length_c   1.000
_cell.angle_alpha   90.00
_cell.angle_beta   90.00
_cell.angle_gamma   90.00
#
_symmetry.space_group_name_H-M   'P 1'
#
loop_
_entity.id
_entity.type
_entity.pdbx_description
1 polymer ?
#
loop_
_entity_poly.entity_id
_entity_poly.type
_entity_poly.pdbx_seq_one_letter_code
_entity_poly.pdbx_strand_id
1 'polypeptide(L)'
;MLTYLSIILAFFHCCYNELIYVVEEENTANPYIGDIAEDSGLWDSLKHHERHLLTFIQLQQNGRHLFNITKPGKMFTVHPLDAETLCILEKQCIHTINVAAHKGKQFIKILKIKIIIEDINDHWPRFPVDHIILQFSEMDGQGRRRSIPDATDKDVGSQNRLITYKLKKKRNYPFTLQDFKRADGTSHLDIVLEGKLDREIKAVYNFEVIAEDGGNPPKQTILNVEINILDVNDNSPVFSQRIYRINVNDTHPKHKAIVTLSAYDFDIGNNGEISYYFSPITSETLTKYFTLNRKNGEILLSTNLNLGKLDTSKIFIEARDGGSPSLSSTAVVLVNVVSEANNAPRIDVKFVSKSSRNKTVISEGVETGSFIAYVKVSDNDVGRNGEVSCRLQHDNLQLKSLSKNKYKVVIKKPVDREKQKQIEFTIVCEDEGSPSLKTKGHFSIQVMDVND
;
A
#
# COMPACT_ATOMS: atom_id res chain seq x y z
N MET A 1 -14.15 6.56 56.23
CA MET A 1 -14.41 7.53 57.30
C MET A 1 -13.10 8.22 57.64
N LEU A 2 -12.87 9.40 57.08
CA LEU A 2 -11.82 10.31 57.53
C LEU A 2 -12.33 11.72 57.26
N THR A 3 -12.44 12.46 58.34
CA THR A 3 -12.94 13.83 58.48
C THR A 3 -12.03 14.83 57.79
N TYR A 4 -12.55 15.60 56.85
CA TYR A 4 -11.94 16.87 56.44
C TYR A 4 -12.77 18.02 56.99
N LEU A 5 -12.31 18.50 58.15
CA LEU A 5 -12.64 19.82 58.66
C LEU A 5 -11.50 20.74 58.20
N SER A 6 -11.79 21.71 57.34
CA SER A 6 -10.91 22.86 57.13
C SER A 6 -11.75 24.07 56.76
N ILE A 7 -12.24 24.72 57.81
CA ILE A 7 -12.62 26.13 57.79
C ILE A 7 -11.32 26.89 58.05
N ILE A 8 -10.75 27.52 57.01
CA ILE A 8 -9.72 28.55 57.17
C ILE A 8 -10.35 29.87 56.77
N LEU A 9 -10.96 30.52 57.76
CA LEU A 9 -11.33 31.93 57.72
C LEU A 9 -10.06 32.75 57.99
N ALA A 10 -9.39 33.18 56.93
CA ALA A 10 -8.31 34.15 57.01
C ALA A 10 -8.90 35.56 57.01
N PHE A 11 -9.08 36.15 58.19
CA PHE A 11 -9.37 37.57 58.34
C PHE A 11 -8.13 38.39 58.01
N PHE A 12 -8.05 38.91 56.77
CA PHE A 12 -7.22 40.06 56.46
C PHE A 12 -8.03 41.34 56.65
N HIS A 13 -7.80 41.99 57.79
CA HIS A 13 -8.23 43.35 58.05
C HIS A 13 -7.36 44.31 57.23
N CYS A 14 -7.84 44.75 56.07
CA CYS A 14 -7.36 45.97 55.43
C CYS A 14 -8.46 46.57 54.54
N CYS A 15 -8.64 47.89 54.64
CA CYS A 15 -9.70 48.71 54.03
C CYS A 15 -10.06 48.34 52.59
N TYR A 16 -11.26 47.78 52.36
CA TYR A 16 -12.12 48.03 51.18
C TYR A 16 -13.55 47.55 51.52
N ASN A 17 -14.50 48.48 51.62
CA ASN A 17 -15.88 48.22 52.08
C ASN A 17 -16.77 47.61 50.97
N GLU A 18 -16.27 46.62 50.21
CA GLU A 18 -17.06 45.88 49.23
C GLU A 18 -17.44 44.51 49.80
N LEU A 19 -18.74 44.25 49.93
CA LEU A 19 -19.25 42.93 50.31
C LEU A 19 -19.20 42.01 49.09
N ILE A 20 -18.60 40.83 49.25
CA ILE A 20 -18.48 39.84 48.20
C ILE A 20 -19.18 38.56 48.66
N TYR A 21 -20.18 38.12 47.89
CA TYR A 21 -20.81 36.82 48.07
C TYR A 21 -20.45 35.92 46.89
N VAL A 22 -20.44 34.62 47.17
CA VAL A 22 -20.20 33.58 46.18
C VAL A 22 -21.40 32.66 46.18
N VAL A 23 -21.88 32.32 44.99
CA VAL A 23 -23.03 31.43 44.80
C VAL A 23 -22.76 30.54 43.60
N GLU A 24 -22.88 29.23 43.77
CA GLU A 24 -22.81 28.29 42.64
C GLU A 24 -24.03 28.49 41.73
N GLU A 25 -23.87 28.22 40.44
CA GLU A 25 -25.01 28.15 39.53
C GLU A 25 -25.84 26.86 39.70
N GLU A 26 -26.92 26.71 38.92
CA GLU A 26 -27.79 25.52 38.90
C GLU A 26 -28.32 25.09 40.28
N ASN A 27 -28.34 26.05 41.19
CA ASN A 27 -28.86 25.87 42.53
C ASN A 27 -30.37 25.62 42.52
N THR A 28 -30.87 25.04 43.61
CA THR A 28 -32.31 24.82 43.83
C THR A 28 -33.12 26.13 43.76
N ALA A 29 -34.46 26.09 43.81
CA ALA A 29 -35.24 27.32 43.76
C ALA A 29 -35.08 28.16 45.06
N ASN A 30 -34.65 29.42 44.91
CA ASN A 30 -34.41 30.40 45.98
C ASN A 30 -33.33 30.04 47.03
N PRO A 31 -32.11 29.61 46.66
CA PRO A 31 -30.99 29.44 47.59
C PRO A 31 -30.75 30.72 48.38
N TYR A 32 -30.44 30.51 49.66
CA TYR A 32 -29.91 31.54 50.53
C TYR A 32 -28.44 31.82 50.18
N ILE A 33 -28.10 33.10 49.99
CA ILE A 33 -26.74 33.53 49.60
C ILE A 33 -25.96 34.02 50.82
N GLY A 34 -26.57 34.84 51.69
CA GLY A 34 -25.86 35.46 52.80
C GLY A 34 -26.67 36.50 53.56
N ASP A 35 -26.09 37.05 54.64
CA ASP A 35 -26.71 38.06 55.50
C ASP A 35 -25.95 39.39 55.44
N ILE A 36 -26.49 40.33 54.67
CA ILE A 36 -25.90 41.66 54.50
C ILE A 36 -25.84 42.42 55.83
N ALA A 37 -26.80 42.18 56.73
CA ALA A 37 -26.86 42.89 57.99
C ALA A 37 -25.71 42.49 58.92
N GLU A 38 -25.40 41.19 58.95
CA GLU A 38 -24.28 40.63 59.69
C GLU A 38 -22.94 41.05 59.07
N ASP A 39 -22.79 40.85 57.75
CA ASP A 39 -21.50 41.01 57.08
C ASP A 39 -21.10 42.49 56.88
N SER A 40 -22.07 43.41 56.84
CA SER A 40 -21.80 44.84 56.62
C SER A 40 -21.16 45.56 57.81
N GLY A 41 -21.07 44.90 58.98
CA GLY A 41 -20.60 45.49 60.25
C GLY A 41 -21.54 46.57 60.81
N LEU A 42 -22.72 46.76 60.22
CA LEU A 42 -23.67 47.79 60.67
C LEU A 42 -24.31 47.45 62.02
N TRP A 43 -24.40 46.17 62.38
CA TRP A 43 -24.87 45.72 63.70
C TRP A 43 -23.94 46.10 64.85
N ASP A 44 -22.65 46.29 64.60
CA ASP A 44 -21.67 46.59 65.65
C ASP A 44 -21.89 47.98 66.26
N SER A 45 -22.52 48.87 65.48
CA SER A 45 -22.91 50.22 65.93
C SER A 45 -24.25 50.27 66.67
N LEU A 46 -24.95 49.13 66.83
CA LEU A 46 -26.33 49.05 67.34
C LEU A 46 -26.47 48.13 68.56
N LYS A 47 -27.26 48.57 69.54
CA LYS A 47 -27.67 47.69 70.66
C LYS A 47 -28.55 46.56 70.16
N HIS A 48 -28.55 45.41 70.85
CA HIS A 48 -29.30 44.21 70.43
C HIS A 48 -30.78 44.49 70.14
N HIS A 49 -31.45 45.29 70.98
CA HIS A 49 -32.85 45.65 70.79
C HIS A 49 -33.09 46.67 69.66
N GLU A 50 -32.05 47.32 69.12
CA GLU A 50 -32.16 48.29 68.01
C GLU A 50 -31.91 47.64 66.65
N ARG A 51 -31.38 46.41 66.60
CA ARG A 51 -31.03 45.73 65.34
C ARG A 51 -32.23 45.52 64.41
N HIS A 52 -33.44 45.36 64.94
CA HIS A 52 -34.67 45.24 64.16
C HIS A 52 -35.07 46.52 63.40
N LEU A 53 -34.49 47.66 63.77
CA LEU A 53 -34.70 48.94 63.06
C LEU A 53 -33.86 49.03 61.80
N LEU A 54 -32.82 48.20 61.67
CA LEU A 54 -31.97 48.16 60.49
C LEU A 54 -32.71 47.44 59.35
N THR A 55 -32.89 48.12 58.23
CA THR A 55 -33.57 47.57 57.05
C THR A 55 -32.79 47.83 55.78
N PHE A 56 -32.92 46.89 54.84
CA PHE A 56 -32.19 46.88 53.58
C PHE A 56 -33.17 46.89 52.41
N ILE A 57 -32.88 47.73 51.41
CA ILE A 57 -33.68 47.86 50.20
C ILE A 57 -32.72 47.80 49.01
N GLN A 58 -32.92 46.84 48.13
CA GLN A 58 -32.19 46.76 46.86
C GLN A 58 -32.61 47.93 45.96
N LEU A 59 -31.63 48.67 45.45
CA LEU A 59 -31.89 49.74 44.49
C LEU A 59 -32.18 49.13 43.13
N GLN A 60 -33.11 49.77 42.40
CA GLN A 60 -33.48 49.33 41.06
C GLN A 60 -32.26 49.40 40.13
N GLN A 61 -32.03 48.32 39.40
CA GLN A 61 -31.01 48.24 38.36
C GLN A 61 -31.66 47.92 37.02
N ASN A 62 -31.03 48.35 35.94
CA ASN A 62 -31.44 47.97 34.60
C ASN A 62 -31.08 46.49 34.39
N GLY A 63 -32.07 45.64 34.07
CA GLY A 63 -31.84 44.22 33.76
C GLY A 63 -32.83 43.27 34.45
N ARG A 64 -32.51 41.98 34.41
CA ARG A 64 -33.28 40.93 35.09
C ARG A 64 -33.06 41.00 36.60
N HIS A 65 -34.13 40.81 37.37
CA HIS A 65 -34.09 40.79 38.83
C HIS A 65 -33.66 39.40 39.32
N LEU A 66 -32.35 39.20 39.50
CA LEU A 66 -31.76 37.88 39.82
C LEU A 66 -31.75 37.57 41.33
N PHE A 67 -31.71 38.60 42.17
CA PHE A 67 -31.53 38.48 43.61
C PHE A 67 -32.69 39.15 44.35
N ASN A 68 -33.09 38.58 45.48
CA ASN A 68 -34.09 39.12 46.37
C ASN A 68 -33.46 39.39 47.75
N ILE A 69 -33.59 40.63 48.22
CA ILE A 69 -33.12 41.03 49.55
C ILE A 69 -34.32 41.30 50.44
N THR A 70 -34.41 40.53 51.51
CA THR A 70 -35.42 40.72 52.55
C THR A 70 -35.14 41.99 53.35
N LYS A 71 -36.18 42.60 53.95
CA LYS A 71 -36.01 43.79 54.80
C LYS A 71 -34.92 43.62 55.88
N PRO A 72 -34.79 42.46 56.57
CA PRO A 72 -33.73 42.25 57.55
C PRO A 72 -32.30 42.16 56.98
N GLY A 73 -32.11 42.05 55.66
CA GLY A 73 -30.79 41.97 55.03
C GLY A 73 -30.40 40.59 54.49
N LYS A 74 -31.26 39.58 54.60
CA LYS A 74 -30.99 38.24 54.01
C LYS A 74 -31.17 38.26 52.50
N MET A 75 -30.19 37.72 51.78
CA MET A 75 -30.17 37.64 50.33
C MET A 75 -30.48 36.21 49.84
N PHE A 76 -31.30 36.12 48.81
CA PHE A 76 -31.66 34.87 48.12
C PHE A 76 -31.58 35.09 46.60
N THR A 77 -31.44 34.02 45.80
CA THR A 77 -31.75 34.14 44.37
C THR A 77 -33.27 34.13 44.16
N VAL A 78 -33.71 34.65 43.01
CA VAL A 78 -35.12 34.63 42.58
C VAL A 78 -35.43 33.37 41.77
N HIS A 79 -34.46 32.92 40.99
CA HIS A 79 -34.51 31.74 40.14
C HIS A 79 -33.14 31.03 40.22
N PRO A 80 -33.05 29.75 39.79
CA PRO A 80 -31.76 29.13 39.50
C PRO A 80 -30.95 30.04 38.57
N LEU A 81 -29.65 30.13 38.84
CA LEU A 81 -28.71 30.91 38.03
C LEU A 81 -28.10 29.95 37.01
N ASP A 82 -27.84 30.45 35.81
CA ASP A 82 -27.19 29.77 34.69
C ASP A 82 -26.12 30.74 34.19
N ALA A 83 -24.86 30.42 34.46
CA ALA A 83 -23.70 31.26 34.18
C ALA A 83 -23.52 31.42 32.67
N GLU A 84 -23.77 30.39 31.87
CA GLU A 84 -23.65 30.39 30.41
C GLU A 84 -24.59 31.42 29.77
N THR A 85 -25.78 31.59 30.35
CA THR A 85 -26.78 32.56 29.88
C THR A 85 -26.53 33.97 30.44
N LEU A 86 -25.99 34.08 31.66
CA LEU A 86 -25.84 35.35 32.37
C LEU A 86 -24.54 36.09 32.05
N CYS A 87 -23.50 35.36 31.66
CA CYS A 87 -22.13 35.85 31.59
C CYS A 87 -21.46 35.61 30.24
N ILE A 88 -20.32 36.29 30.03
CA ILE A 88 -19.49 36.10 28.83
C ILE A 88 -18.48 34.99 29.15
N LEU A 89 -18.41 33.99 28.27
CA LEU A 89 -17.62 32.75 28.39
C LEU A 89 -16.13 32.93 28.78
N GLU A 90 -15.53 34.11 28.60
CA GLU A 90 -14.11 34.37 28.85
C GLU A 90 -13.80 35.10 30.16
N LYS A 91 -14.83 35.42 30.96
CA LYS A 91 -14.68 36.20 32.19
C LYS A 91 -15.34 35.50 33.36
N GLN A 92 -14.84 35.78 34.56
CA GLN A 92 -15.54 35.44 35.79
C GLN A 92 -16.93 36.08 35.79
N CYS A 93 -17.93 35.30 36.21
CA CYS A 93 -19.32 35.72 36.23
C CYS A 93 -19.57 36.58 37.48
N ILE A 94 -19.45 37.91 37.33
CA ILE A 94 -19.56 38.85 38.46
C ILE A 94 -20.73 39.80 38.23
N HIS A 95 -21.72 39.73 39.13
CA HIS A 95 -22.83 40.68 39.21
C HIS A 95 -22.60 41.67 40.35
N THR A 96 -23.05 42.91 40.18
CA THR A 96 -22.93 43.94 41.23
C THR A 96 -24.29 44.59 41.49
N ILE A 97 -24.75 44.53 42.73
CA ILE A 97 -25.98 45.18 43.18
C ILE A 97 -25.68 46.29 44.19
N ASN A 98 -26.54 47.31 44.22
CA ASN A 98 -26.47 48.38 45.21
C ASN A 98 -27.65 48.27 46.20
N VAL A 99 -27.35 48.29 47.49
CA VAL A 99 -28.34 48.11 48.56
C VAL A 99 -28.30 49.29 49.51
N ALA A 100 -29.43 49.95 49.71
CA ALA A 100 -29.55 51.05 50.66
C ALA A 100 -29.89 50.52 52.06
N ALA A 101 -29.05 50.85 53.04
CA ALA A 101 -29.27 50.53 54.44
C ALA A 101 -29.93 51.71 55.18
N HIS A 102 -30.94 51.41 55.99
CA HIS A 102 -31.70 52.40 56.76
C HIS A 102 -31.84 51.97 58.22
N LYS A 103 -31.81 52.94 59.16
CA LYS A 103 -32.24 52.74 60.55
C LYS A 103 -33.58 53.44 60.73
N GLY A 104 -34.68 52.68 60.81
CA GLY A 104 -36.03 53.23 60.80
C GLY A 104 -36.27 54.05 59.51
N LYS A 105 -36.44 55.37 59.64
CA LYS A 105 -36.62 56.29 58.50
C LYS A 105 -35.32 56.97 58.03
N GLN A 106 -34.21 56.75 58.73
CA GLN A 106 -32.94 57.42 58.44
C GLN A 106 -32.09 56.57 57.50
N PHE A 107 -31.71 57.13 56.36
CA PHE A 107 -30.71 56.53 55.46
C PHE A 107 -29.32 56.54 56.12
N ILE A 108 -28.59 55.44 55.97
CA ILE A 108 -27.23 55.27 56.51
C ILE A 108 -26.21 55.37 55.39
N LYS A 109 -26.21 54.38 54.48
CA LYS A 109 -25.25 54.28 53.37
C LYS A 109 -25.77 53.34 52.28
N ILE A 110 -25.16 53.42 51.10
CA ILE A 110 -25.30 52.43 50.03
C ILE A 110 -24.16 51.42 50.16
N LEU A 111 -24.52 50.14 50.19
CA LEU A 111 -23.61 49.01 50.11
C LEU A 111 -23.55 48.54 48.65
N LYS A 112 -22.33 48.49 48.11
CA LYS A 112 -22.07 47.88 46.80
C LYS A 112 -21.66 46.44 47.04
N ILE A 113 -22.51 45.52 46.59
CA ILE A 113 -22.34 44.09 46.80
C ILE A 113 -21.96 43.46 45.47
N LYS A 114 -20.82 42.75 45.45
CA LYS A 114 -20.41 41.90 44.34
C LYS A 114 -20.86 40.48 44.62
N ILE A 115 -21.54 39.86 43.66
CA ILE A 115 -21.90 38.46 43.70
C ILE A 115 -21.09 37.78 42.60
N ILE A 116 -20.23 36.85 42.99
CA ILE A 116 -19.51 35.97 42.09
C ILE A 116 -20.38 34.73 41.91
N ILE A 117 -20.80 34.47 40.69
CA ILE A 117 -21.46 33.21 40.32
C ILE A 117 -20.34 32.23 39.97
N GLU A 118 -20.24 31.17 40.76
CA GLU A 118 -19.31 30.07 40.50
C GLU A 118 -19.93 29.11 39.50
N ASP A 119 -19.17 28.90 38.43
CA ASP A 119 -19.47 27.98 37.33
C ASP A 119 -19.28 26.52 37.79
N ILE A 120 -20.22 25.67 37.41
CA ILE A 120 -20.16 24.22 37.58
C ILE A 120 -19.77 23.63 36.23
N ASN A 121 -18.87 22.65 36.20
CA ASN A 121 -18.64 21.88 34.97
C ASN A 121 -19.91 21.05 34.66
N ASP A 122 -20.85 21.61 33.92
CA ASP A 122 -22.12 21.00 33.53
C ASP A 122 -22.23 20.82 31.99
N HIS A 123 -21.45 21.54 31.19
CA HIS A 123 -21.29 21.32 29.76
C HIS A 123 -20.17 20.33 29.43
N TRP A 124 -20.11 19.87 28.18
CA TRP A 124 -19.08 18.95 27.70
C TRP A 124 -18.36 19.63 26.53
N PRO A 125 -17.04 19.40 26.37
CA PRO A 125 -16.37 19.75 25.14
C PRO A 125 -17.08 19.13 23.94
N ARG A 126 -17.27 19.90 22.87
CA ARG A 126 -17.97 19.41 21.68
C ARG A 126 -17.26 19.81 20.41
N PHE A 127 -16.90 18.81 19.60
CA PHE A 127 -16.51 19.03 18.22
C PHE A 127 -17.75 19.35 17.35
N PRO A 128 -17.59 20.16 16.29
CA PRO A 128 -18.65 20.42 15.32
C PRO A 128 -19.17 19.15 14.62
N VAL A 129 -18.32 18.12 14.51
CA VAL A 129 -18.59 16.82 13.90
C VAL A 129 -17.95 15.71 14.75
N ASP A 130 -18.44 14.47 14.62
CA ASP A 130 -17.96 13.28 15.34
C ASP A 130 -16.96 12.43 14.51
N HIS A 131 -16.92 12.65 13.20
CA HIS A 131 -16.04 11.96 12.26
C HIS A 131 -15.54 12.88 11.15
N ILE A 132 -14.26 12.77 10.81
CA ILE A 132 -13.64 13.45 9.67
C ILE A 132 -12.79 12.48 8.84
N ILE A 133 -12.72 12.75 7.54
CA ILE A 133 -11.84 12.07 6.59
C ILE A 133 -10.81 13.08 6.09
N LEU A 134 -9.53 12.75 6.26
CA LEU A 134 -8.41 13.53 5.75
C LEU A 134 -7.71 12.76 4.63
N GLN A 135 -7.07 13.50 3.72
CA GLN A 135 -6.30 12.93 2.63
C GLN A 135 -4.84 13.38 2.70
N PHE A 136 -3.95 12.40 2.71
CA PHE A 136 -2.50 12.59 2.55
C PHE A 136 -2.06 11.88 1.29
N SER A 137 -1.08 12.41 0.56
CA SER A 137 -0.43 11.67 -0.53
C SER A 137 0.75 10.89 0.01
N GLU A 138 1.09 9.75 -0.58
CA GLU A 138 2.33 9.05 -0.20
C GLU A 138 3.61 9.82 -0.55
N MET A 139 3.52 10.79 -1.46
CA MET A 139 4.56 11.78 -1.69
C MET A 139 4.61 12.91 -0.63
N ASP A 140 3.63 13.01 0.28
CA ASP A 140 3.68 14.02 1.33
C ASP A 140 4.92 13.77 2.23
N GLY A 141 5.77 14.79 2.34
CA GLY A 141 6.96 14.75 3.17
C GLY A 141 6.66 14.95 4.66
N GLN A 142 7.64 14.62 5.50
CA GLN A 142 7.59 14.90 6.93
C GLN A 142 7.30 16.38 7.21
N GLY A 143 6.43 16.64 8.18
CA GLY A 143 5.98 17.97 8.58
C GLY A 143 4.74 18.45 7.83
N ARG A 144 4.24 17.71 6.84
CA ARG A 144 2.98 18.02 6.16
C ARG A 144 1.82 18.02 7.17
N ARG A 145 0.93 19.02 7.05
CA ARG A 145 -0.17 19.23 8.00
C ARG A 145 -1.53 19.17 7.32
N ARG A 146 -2.55 18.76 8.08
CA ARG A 146 -3.96 18.90 7.74
C ARG A 146 -4.69 19.43 8.97
N SER A 147 -5.34 20.57 8.82
CA SER A 147 -6.10 21.18 9.91
C SER A 147 -7.40 20.42 10.16
N ILE A 148 -7.76 20.30 11.43
CA ILE A 148 -8.99 19.65 11.90
C ILE A 148 -9.79 20.65 12.75
N PRO A 149 -11.12 20.49 12.87
CA PRO A 149 -11.91 21.34 13.74
C PRO A 149 -11.50 21.15 15.20
N ASP A 150 -11.53 22.22 15.97
CA ASP A 150 -11.38 22.17 17.43
C ASP A 150 -12.72 21.87 18.12
N ALA A 151 -12.62 21.46 19.38
CA ALA A 151 -13.79 21.34 20.25
C ALA A 151 -14.01 22.65 21.00
N THR A 152 -15.27 22.98 21.28
CA THR A 152 -15.65 24.13 22.10
C THR A 152 -16.39 23.68 23.34
N ASP A 153 -16.11 24.32 24.47
CA ASP A 153 -16.86 24.16 25.72
C ASP A 153 -17.64 25.45 26.02
N LYS A 154 -18.83 25.27 26.59
CA LYS A 154 -19.74 26.36 26.95
C LYS A 154 -19.58 26.82 28.39
N ASP A 155 -18.95 26.05 29.27
CA ASP A 155 -18.71 26.47 30.66
C ASP A 155 -18.02 27.86 30.72
N VAL A 156 -18.25 28.61 31.79
CA VAL A 156 -17.71 29.95 31.99
C VAL A 156 -16.36 29.93 32.71
N GLY A 157 -15.43 30.75 32.22
CA GLY A 157 -14.12 30.93 32.83
C GLY A 157 -13.09 29.87 32.39
N SER A 158 -11.86 30.01 32.86
CA SER A 158 -10.72 29.29 32.27
C SER A 158 -10.45 27.90 32.87
N GLN A 159 -11.17 27.48 33.91
CA GLN A 159 -10.93 26.17 34.53
C GLN A 159 -11.78 25.10 33.86
N ASN A 160 -13.11 25.23 33.92
CA ASN A 160 -14.04 24.26 33.35
C ASN A 160 -14.04 24.31 31.81
N ARG A 161 -13.88 25.49 31.19
CA ARG A 161 -13.88 25.62 29.72
C ARG A 161 -12.57 25.19 29.02
N LEU A 162 -11.44 25.10 29.74
CA LEU A 162 -10.13 24.96 29.09
C LEU A 162 -9.94 23.54 28.57
N ILE A 163 -10.01 23.40 27.25
CA ILE A 163 -9.84 22.10 26.59
C ILE A 163 -8.35 21.80 26.36
N THR A 164 -7.94 20.59 26.71
CA THR A 164 -6.68 19.96 26.32
C THR A 164 -6.94 18.86 25.29
N TYR A 165 -6.05 18.71 24.31
CA TYR A 165 -6.21 17.71 23.26
C TYR A 165 -5.16 16.62 23.34
N LYS A 166 -5.58 15.38 23.08
CA LYS A 166 -4.70 14.20 23.05
C LYS A 166 -5.01 13.35 21.82
N LEU A 167 -3.96 12.90 21.14
CA LEU A 167 -4.07 11.97 20.02
C LEU A 167 -3.95 10.54 20.50
N LYS A 168 -5.01 9.74 20.36
CA LYS A 168 -5.01 8.31 20.66
C LYS A 168 -4.89 7.51 19.37
N LYS A 169 -3.67 7.04 19.10
CA LYS A 169 -3.29 6.28 17.90
C LYS A 169 -2.53 5.00 18.24
N LYS A 170 -2.37 4.09 17.26
CA LYS A 170 -1.46 2.95 17.38
C LYS A 170 0.00 3.41 17.38
N ARG A 171 0.88 2.66 18.06
CA ARG A 171 2.31 3.03 18.27
C ARG A 171 3.09 3.28 16.97
N ASN A 172 2.74 2.58 15.89
CA ASN A 172 3.43 2.66 14.59
C ASN A 172 2.82 3.68 13.62
N TYR A 173 1.81 4.45 14.03
CA TYR A 173 1.18 5.42 13.13
C TYR A 173 2.03 6.70 13.06
N PRO A 174 2.40 7.17 11.85
CA PRO A 174 3.34 8.27 11.68
C PRO A 174 2.66 9.66 11.80
N PHE A 175 1.68 9.82 12.68
CA PHE A 175 0.92 11.06 12.81
C PHE A 175 1.02 11.63 14.23
N THR A 176 1.14 12.94 14.37
CA THR A 176 1.02 13.64 15.66
C THR A 176 -0.01 14.74 15.58
N LEU A 177 -0.51 15.13 16.75
CA LEU A 177 -1.41 16.27 16.88
C LEU A 177 -0.60 17.45 17.35
N GLN A 178 -0.75 18.57 16.66
CA GLN A 178 -0.22 19.86 17.08
C GLN A 178 -1.40 20.79 17.35
N ASP A 179 -1.42 21.37 18.54
CA ASP A 179 -2.42 22.36 18.93
C ASP A 179 -1.77 23.72 19.22
N PHE A 180 -2.50 24.79 18.89
CA PHE A 180 -2.11 26.16 19.20
C PHE A 180 -3.29 26.91 19.79
N LYS A 181 -3.13 27.43 21.01
CA LYS A 181 -4.14 28.30 21.63
C LYS A 181 -4.14 29.68 20.98
N ARG A 182 -5.33 30.15 20.61
CA ARG A 182 -5.57 31.50 20.11
C ARG A 182 -5.91 32.45 21.26
N ALA A 183 -5.80 33.75 21.00
CA ALA A 183 -6.08 34.79 21.99
C ALA A 183 -7.55 34.85 22.42
N ASP A 184 -8.47 34.33 21.60
CA ASP A 184 -9.91 34.17 21.87
C ASP A 184 -10.24 32.87 22.65
N GLY A 185 -9.21 32.16 23.15
CA GLY A 185 -9.37 30.90 23.88
C GLY A 185 -9.67 29.67 23.00
N THR A 186 -9.94 29.83 21.71
CA THR A 186 -10.12 28.72 20.77
C THR A 186 -8.78 28.05 20.44
N SER A 187 -8.82 26.86 19.84
CA SER A 187 -7.61 26.11 19.51
C SER A 187 -7.51 25.90 18.01
N HIS A 188 -6.31 25.97 17.46
CA HIS A 188 -6.05 25.51 16.10
C HIS A 188 -5.37 24.15 16.17
N LEU A 189 -5.96 23.15 15.53
CA LEU A 189 -5.49 21.77 15.55
C LEU A 189 -5.02 21.34 14.17
N ASP A 190 -3.82 20.77 14.11
CA ASP A 190 -3.25 20.17 12.92
C ASP A 190 -2.85 18.72 13.21
N ILE A 191 -3.22 17.81 12.30
CA ILE A 191 -2.58 16.50 12.21
C ILE A 191 -1.32 16.66 11.37
N VAL A 192 -0.18 16.29 11.95
CA VAL A 192 1.15 16.43 11.35
C VAL A 192 1.71 15.05 11.01
N LEU A 193 2.23 14.91 9.79
CA LEU A 193 2.92 13.71 9.34
C LEU A 193 4.38 13.71 9.83
N GLU A 194 4.80 12.65 10.53
CA GLU A 194 6.15 12.51 11.07
C GLU A 194 7.05 11.52 10.31
N GLY A 195 6.45 10.69 9.47
CA GLY A 195 7.14 9.62 8.75
C GLY A 195 6.82 9.62 7.27
N LYS A 196 7.36 8.63 6.56
CA LYS A 196 6.96 8.35 5.18
C LYS A 196 5.66 7.58 5.15
N LEU A 197 4.88 7.83 4.12
CA LEU A 197 3.68 7.11 3.79
C LEU A 197 3.98 6.22 2.58
N ASP A 198 3.24 5.12 2.49
CA ASP A 198 3.32 4.14 1.41
C ASP A 198 1.94 3.46 1.39
N ARG A 199 1.18 3.72 0.33
CA ARG A 199 -0.21 3.29 0.20
C ARG A 199 -0.28 1.78 -0.01
N GLU A 200 0.67 1.20 -0.73
CA GLU A 200 0.79 -0.24 -1.02
C GLU A 200 0.99 -1.03 0.29
N ILE A 201 1.72 -0.46 1.26
CA ILE A 201 1.85 -1.02 2.60
C ILE A 201 0.60 -0.73 3.44
N LYS A 202 0.11 0.53 3.44
CA LYS A 202 -1.02 0.93 4.27
C LYS A 202 -1.79 2.13 3.72
N ALA A 203 -2.92 1.84 3.07
CA ALA A 203 -3.79 2.85 2.47
C ALA A 203 -4.66 3.66 3.46
N VAL A 204 -4.97 3.14 4.66
CA VAL A 204 -5.90 3.80 5.61
C VAL A 204 -5.39 3.77 7.04
N TYR A 205 -5.51 4.89 7.76
CA TYR A 205 -5.21 5.04 9.18
C TYR A 205 -6.41 5.61 9.95
N ASN A 206 -6.80 4.95 11.03
CA ASN A 206 -7.89 5.39 11.90
C ASN A 206 -7.38 5.65 13.31
N PHE A 207 -7.67 6.81 13.87
CA PHE A 207 -7.32 7.18 15.23
C PHE A 207 -8.31 8.20 15.81
N GLU A 208 -8.20 8.46 17.10
CA GLU A 208 -9.12 9.30 17.86
C GLU A 208 -8.39 10.56 18.35
N VAL A 209 -9.02 11.72 18.21
CA VAL A 209 -8.62 12.96 18.88
C VAL A 209 -9.56 13.16 20.07
N ILE A 210 -8.98 13.19 21.26
CA ILE A 210 -9.73 13.37 22.52
C ILE A 210 -9.59 14.83 22.92
N ALA A 211 -10.72 15.49 23.18
CA ALA A 211 -10.80 16.80 23.80
C ALA A 211 -11.29 16.61 25.23
N GLU A 212 -10.51 17.07 26.21
CA GLU A 212 -10.76 16.92 27.65
C GLU A 212 -10.76 18.31 28.28
N ASP A 213 -11.83 18.63 29.02
CA ASP A 213 -11.94 19.89 29.76
C ASP A 213 -11.04 19.91 31.02
N GLY A 214 -10.99 21.07 31.69
CA GLY A 214 -10.21 21.25 32.91
C GLY A 214 -11.04 21.13 34.20
N GLY A 215 -12.31 20.74 34.11
CA GLY A 215 -13.21 20.67 35.26
C GLY A 215 -12.95 19.45 36.15
N ASN A 216 -13.70 19.37 37.26
CA ASN A 216 -13.60 18.25 38.20
C ASN A 216 -14.99 17.71 38.58
N PRO A 217 -15.38 16.50 38.14
CA PRO A 217 -14.59 15.58 37.30
C PRO A 217 -14.40 16.13 35.87
N PRO A 218 -13.30 15.78 35.19
CA PRO A 218 -13.09 16.21 33.81
C PRO A 218 -14.04 15.47 32.87
N LYS A 219 -14.57 16.18 31.88
CA LYS A 219 -15.35 15.57 30.81
C LYS A 219 -14.59 15.59 29.50
N GLN A 220 -14.92 14.62 28.64
CA GLN A 220 -14.19 14.43 27.39
C GLN A 220 -15.12 14.06 26.23
N THR A 221 -14.72 14.46 25.03
CA THR A 221 -15.35 14.06 23.77
C THR A 221 -14.32 13.53 22.79
N ILE A 222 -14.77 12.78 21.79
CA ILE A 222 -13.93 12.09 20.83
C ILE A 222 -14.30 12.52 19.41
N LEU A 223 -13.29 12.88 18.63
CA LEU A 223 -13.37 13.02 17.18
C LEU A 223 -12.68 11.83 16.53
N ASN A 224 -13.43 11.08 15.73
CA ASN A 224 -12.88 9.97 14.94
C ASN A 224 -12.23 10.53 13.66
N VAL A 225 -10.98 10.16 13.42
CA VAL A 225 -10.21 10.62 12.26
C VAL A 225 -9.81 9.43 11.40
N GLU A 226 -10.30 9.41 10.17
CA GLU A 226 -9.85 8.52 9.11
C GLU A 226 -8.90 9.28 8.18
N ILE A 227 -7.73 8.71 7.92
CA ILE A 227 -6.79 9.20 6.92
C ILE A 227 -6.74 8.22 5.76
N ASN A 228 -7.06 8.70 4.56
CA ASN A 228 -6.90 7.98 3.31
C ASN A 228 -5.62 8.45 2.60
N ILE A 229 -4.76 7.50 2.25
CA ILE A 229 -3.54 7.76 1.50
C ILE A 229 -3.87 7.76 0.00
N LEU A 230 -3.58 8.87 -0.65
CA LEU A 230 -3.73 9.06 -2.08
C LEU A 230 -2.53 8.44 -2.79
N ASP A 231 -2.87 7.64 -3.79
CA ASP A 231 -1.97 6.93 -4.69
C ASP A 231 -1.18 7.90 -5.59
N VAL A 232 0.06 7.53 -5.84
CA VAL A 232 1.03 8.15 -6.72
C VAL A 232 1.63 7.03 -7.56
N ASN A 233 1.86 7.30 -8.85
CA ASN A 233 2.46 6.31 -9.74
C ASN A 233 3.95 6.10 -9.45
N ASP A 234 4.28 5.33 -8.42
CA ASP A 234 5.64 5.05 -7.97
C ASP A 234 6.03 3.57 -8.08
N ASN A 235 5.09 2.70 -8.46
CA ASN A 235 5.37 1.32 -8.82
C ASN A 235 5.33 1.14 -10.34
N SER A 236 6.38 0.51 -10.88
CA SER A 236 6.41 0.14 -12.29
C SER A 236 5.80 -1.24 -12.50
N PRO A 237 5.15 -1.53 -13.65
CA PRO A 237 4.63 -2.86 -13.92
C PRO A 237 5.73 -3.93 -13.81
N VAL A 238 5.44 -5.09 -13.25
CA VAL A 238 6.40 -6.18 -13.09
C VAL A 238 5.89 -7.45 -13.77
N PHE A 239 6.63 -7.94 -14.76
CA PHE A 239 6.31 -9.22 -15.38
C PHE A 239 6.48 -10.40 -14.41
N SER A 240 5.55 -11.35 -14.48
CA SER A 240 5.63 -12.63 -13.75
C SER A 240 6.89 -13.44 -14.09
N GLN A 241 7.43 -13.28 -15.30
CA GLN A 241 8.70 -13.86 -15.75
C GLN A 241 9.52 -12.82 -16.52
N ARG A 242 10.84 -12.79 -16.26
CA ARG A 242 11.77 -11.97 -17.05
C ARG A 242 12.00 -12.54 -18.45
N ILE A 243 11.92 -13.86 -18.60
CA ILE A 243 12.15 -14.59 -19.85
C ILE A 243 11.08 -15.67 -20.02
N TYR A 244 10.24 -15.54 -21.04
CA TYR A 244 9.27 -16.55 -21.45
C TYR A 244 9.89 -17.42 -22.55
N ARG A 245 10.01 -18.73 -22.34
CA ARG A 245 10.52 -19.67 -23.35
C ARG A 245 9.37 -20.47 -23.91
N ILE A 246 9.13 -20.36 -25.22
CA ILE A 246 8.03 -21.03 -25.88
C ILE A 246 8.49 -21.79 -27.11
N ASN A 247 8.03 -23.04 -27.24
CA ASN A 247 8.23 -23.87 -28.40
C ASN A 247 6.97 -23.82 -29.25
N VAL A 248 7.10 -23.43 -30.52
CA VAL A 248 5.99 -23.32 -31.46
C VAL A 248 6.21 -24.31 -32.59
N ASN A 249 5.22 -25.15 -32.83
CA ASN A 249 5.23 -26.05 -33.97
C ASN A 249 5.15 -25.26 -35.28
N ASP A 250 5.88 -25.66 -36.32
CA ASP A 250 5.82 -25.04 -37.66
C ASP A 250 4.43 -25.13 -38.32
N THR A 251 3.57 -26.04 -37.85
CA THR A 251 2.16 -26.16 -38.24
C THR A 251 1.19 -25.42 -37.30
N HIS A 252 1.67 -24.63 -36.34
CA HIS A 252 0.81 -23.92 -35.39
C HIS A 252 -0.21 -23.02 -36.12
N PRO A 253 -1.50 -23.10 -35.76
CA PRO A 253 -2.55 -22.36 -36.45
C PRO A 253 -2.36 -20.85 -36.33
N LYS A 254 -2.57 -20.16 -37.45
CA LYS A 254 -2.52 -18.69 -37.53
C LYS A 254 -3.59 -18.07 -36.64
N HIS A 255 -3.32 -16.86 -36.16
CA HIS A 255 -4.22 -16.09 -35.28
C HIS A 255 -4.58 -16.78 -33.95
N LYS A 256 -3.81 -17.80 -33.53
CA LYS A 256 -3.87 -18.33 -32.18
C LYS A 256 -2.72 -17.78 -31.34
N ALA A 257 -2.96 -17.68 -30.04
CA ALA A 257 -1.96 -17.24 -29.08
C ALA A 257 -0.88 -18.32 -28.90
N ILE A 258 0.39 -17.91 -28.95
CA ILE A 258 1.55 -18.77 -28.68
C ILE A 258 2.02 -18.63 -27.22
N VAL A 259 1.70 -17.50 -26.59
CA VAL A 259 1.96 -17.22 -25.17
C VAL A 259 1.04 -16.11 -24.69
N THR A 260 0.64 -16.17 -23.43
CA THR A 260 -0.02 -15.08 -22.72
C THR A 260 0.93 -14.54 -21.68
N LEU A 261 1.27 -13.26 -21.79
CA LEU A 261 2.11 -12.58 -20.83
C LEU A 261 1.29 -12.15 -19.63
N SER A 262 1.95 -12.04 -18.49
CA SER A 262 1.35 -11.49 -17.28
C SER A 262 2.35 -10.57 -16.59
N ALA A 263 1.91 -9.35 -16.32
CA ALA A 263 2.54 -8.38 -15.45
C ALA A 263 1.53 -7.90 -14.40
N TYR A 264 2.05 -7.41 -13.28
CA TYR A 264 1.27 -6.84 -12.18
C TYR A 264 1.85 -5.48 -11.80
N ASP A 265 0.98 -4.60 -11.35
CA ASP A 265 1.33 -3.27 -10.84
C ASP A 265 0.62 -3.12 -9.48
N PHE A 266 1.29 -2.50 -8.52
CA PHE A 266 0.76 -2.37 -7.16
C PHE A 266 -0.03 -1.09 -6.94
N ASP A 267 0.09 -0.12 -7.85
CA ASP A 267 -0.66 1.13 -7.82
C ASP A 267 -2.16 0.88 -8.14
N ILE A 268 -3.02 1.86 -7.85
CA ILE A 268 -4.47 1.73 -8.05
C ILE A 268 -5.01 2.52 -9.24
N GLY A 269 -6.14 2.05 -9.78
CA GLY A 269 -6.83 2.71 -10.89
C GLY A 269 -5.95 2.76 -12.13
N ASN A 270 -5.82 3.94 -12.72
CA ASN A 270 -5.05 4.14 -13.95
C ASN A 270 -3.53 4.00 -13.75
N ASN A 271 -3.02 4.27 -12.54
CA ASN A 271 -1.61 4.06 -12.21
C ASN A 271 -1.26 2.57 -12.17
N GLY A 272 -2.21 1.69 -11.85
CA GLY A 272 -2.02 0.24 -11.92
C GLY A 272 -2.48 -0.41 -13.25
N GLU A 273 -3.03 0.34 -14.20
CA GLU A 273 -3.61 -0.23 -15.42
C GLU A 273 -2.53 -0.52 -16.47
N ILE A 274 -2.26 -1.81 -16.69
CA ILE A 274 -1.18 -2.26 -17.57
C ILE A 274 -1.62 -2.39 -19.03
N SER A 275 -0.79 -1.87 -19.94
CA SER A 275 -0.86 -2.12 -21.37
C SER A 275 0.47 -2.69 -21.92
N TYR A 276 0.38 -3.67 -22.81
CA TYR A 276 1.55 -4.34 -23.41
C TYR A 276 1.90 -3.79 -24.79
N TYR A 277 3.20 -3.63 -25.07
CA TYR A 277 3.72 -3.11 -26.33
C TYR A 277 4.95 -3.91 -26.79
N PHE A 278 5.17 -4.00 -28.10
CA PHE A 278 6.50 -4.39 -28.58
C PHE A 278 7.49 -3.28 -28.22
N SER A 279 8.58 -3.66 -27.55
CA SER A 279 9.68 -2.74 -27.27
C SER A 279 10.28 -2.23 -28.59
N PRO A 280 10.75 -0.96 -28.67
CA PRO A 280 11.42 -0.42 -29.85
C PRO A 280 12.66 -1.22 -30.30
N ILE A 281 13.25 -2.03 -29.41
CA ILE A 281 14.41 -2.88 -29.69
C ILE A 281 14.02 -4.17 -30.43
N THR A 282 12.73 -4.55 -30.40
CA THR A 282 12.25 -5.72 -31.15
C THR A 282 12.34 -5.47 -32.65
N SER A 283 12.92 -6.44 -33.37
CA SER A 283 13.05 -6.37 -34.84
C SER A 283 11.71 -6.10 -35.52
N GLU A 284 11.69 -5.11 -36.42
CA GLU A 284 10.52 -4.76 -37.23
C GLU A 284 10.02 -5.94 -38.09
N THR A 285 10.91 -6.87 -38.44
CA THR A 285 10.52 -8.09 -39.14
C THR A 285 9.70 -9.01 -38.22
N LEU A 286 10.07 -9.12 -36.94
CA LEU A 286 9.33 -9.92 -35.96
C LEU A 286 7.97 -9.30 -35.61
N THR A 287 7.87 -7.96 -35.55
CA THR A 287 6.57 -7.30 -35.29
C THR A 287 5.57 -7.45 -36.45
N LYS A 288 6.04 -7.83 -37.65
CA LYS A 288 5.16 -8.25 -38.76
C LYS A 288 4.67 -9.70 -38.61
N TYR A 289 5.42 -10.53 -37.91
CA TYR A 289 5.13 -11.95 -37.72
C TYR A 289 4.30 -12.25 -36.49
N PHE A 290 4.33 -11.37 -35.49
CA PHE A 290 3.57 -11.53 -34.25
C PHE A 290 2.69 -10.32 -34.02
N THR A 291 1.47 -10.56 -33.56
CA THR A 291 0.58 -9.51 -33.04
C THR A 291 0.52 -9.62 -31.53
N LEU A 292 0.52 -8.49 -30.84
CA LEU A 292 0.41 -8.43 -29.38
C LEU A 292 -0.91 -7.75 -29.01
N ASN A 293 -1.74 -8.44 -28.24
CA ASN A 293 -2.91 -7.84 -27.66
C ASN A 293 -2.51 -7.00 -26.44
N ARG A 294 -2.73 -5.69 -26.54
CA ARG A 294 -2.30 -4.71 -25.54
C ARG A 294 -2.96 -4.88 -24.18
N LYS A 295 -4.17 -5.47 -24.11
CA LYS A 295 -4.93 -5.57 -22.86
C LYS A 295 -4.66 -6.85 -22.08
N ASN A 296 -4.57 -7.99 -22.76
CA ASN A 296 -4.44 -9.30 -22.10
C ASN A 296 -3.05 -9.94 -22.25
N GLY A 297 -2.12 -9.28 -22.97
CA GLY A 297 -0.76 -9.78 -23.14
C GLY A 297 -0.62 -11.00 -24.04
N GLU A 298 -1.65 -11.38 -24.81
CA GLU A 298 -1.55 -12.49 -25.76
C GLU A 298 -0.67 -12.10 -26.95
N ILE A 299 0.34 -12.92 -27.24
CA ILE A 299 1.09 -12.86 -28.48
C ILE A 299 0.50 -13.89 -29.44
N LEU A 300 0.04 -13.46 -30.61
CA LEU A 300 -0.53 -14.30 -31.64
C LEU A 300 0.37 -14.34 -32.89
N LEU A 301 0.28 -15.43 -33.64
CA LEU A 301 1.00 -15.60 -34.89
C LEU A 301 0.26 -14.94 -36.07
N SER A 302 0.96 -14.09 -36.83
CA SER A 302 0.47 -13.35 -38.01
C SER A 302 0.68 -14.13 -39.33
N THR A 303 -0.06 -13.77 -40.39
CA THR A 303 -0.46 -14.66 -41.48
C THR A 303 0.55 -15.02 -42.57
N ASN A 304 1.79 -14.51 -42.55
CA ASN A 304 2.73 -14.61 -43.69
C ASN A 304 4.03 -15.37 -43.43
N LEU A 305 4.09 -16.16 -42.36
CA LEU A 305 5.34 -16.79 -41.94
C LEU A 305 5.45 -18.24 -42.42
N ASN A 306 6.57 -18.56 -43.08
CA ASN A 306 7.04 -19.94 -43.17
C ASN A 306 7.93 -20.20 -41.93
N LEU A 307 7.30 -20.68 -40.86
CA LEU A 307 7.89 -20.84 -39.52
C LEU A 307 9.21 -21.62 -39.55
N GLY A 308 9.36 -22.59 -40.46
CA GLY A 308 10.55 -23.44 -40.60
C GLY A 308 11.84 -22.74 -41.07
N LYS A 309 11.81 -21.42 -41.31
CA LYS A 309 13.01 -20.61 -41.59
C LYS A 309 13.42 -19.67 -40.45
N LEU A 310 12.68 -19.65 -39.34
CA LEU A 310 13.06 -18.84 -38.18
C LEU A 310 13.93 -19.66 -37.22
N ASP A 311 15.17 -19.21 -37.03
CA ASP A 311 15.95 -19.56 -35.85
C ASP A 311 15.26 -18.99 -34.58
N THR A 312 15.75 -19.39 -33.39
CA THR A 312 15.24 -18.89 -32.11
C THR A 312 15.12 -17.36 -32.10
N SER A 313 13.88 -16.87 -32.08
CA SER A 313 13.55 -15.45 -32.20
C SER A 313 13.38 -14.82 -30.82
N LYS A 314 13.94 -13.62 -30.63
CA LYS A 314 13.84 -12.86 -29.37
C LYS A 314 12.90 -11.68 -29.56
N ILE A 315 11.80 -11.67 -28.83
CA ILE A 315 10.81 -10.59 -28.85
C ILE A 315 10.90 -9.87 -27.50
N PHE A 316 11.24 -8.59 -27.52
CA PHE A 316 11.25 -7.74 -26.34
C PHE A 316 9.89 -7.09 -26.18
N ILE A 317 9.25 -7.33 -25.03
CA ILE A 317 7.94 -6.78 -24.71
C ILE A 317 8.11 -5.78 -23.59
N GLU A 318 7.38 -4.67 -23.69
CA GLU A 318 7.30 -3.63 -22.69
C GLU A 318 5.88 -3.63 -22.09
N ALA A 319 5.77 -3.65 -20.77
CA ALA A 319 4.53 -3.37 -20.05
C ALA A 319 4.62 -1.93 -19.53
N ARG A 320 3.57 -1.15 -19.75
CA ARG A 320 3.45 0.25 -19.30
C ARG A 320 2.19 0.40 -18.49
N ASP A 321 2.26 1.15 -17.41
CA ASP A 321 1.07 1.60 -16.69
C ASP A 321 0.36 2.76 -17.43
N GLY A 322 -0.76 3.23 -16.89
CA GLY A 322 -1.45 4.42 -17.36
C GLY A 322 -1.03 5.72 -16.64
N GLY A 323 -0.08 5.65 -15.71
CA GLY A 323 0.28 6.75 -14.82
C GLY A 323 0.87 7.99 -15.51
N SER A 324 1.07 9.07 -14.75
CA SER A 324 1.64 10.32 -15.25
C SER A 324 2.70 10.86 -14.27
N PRO A 325 4.01 10.63 -14.53
CA PRO A 325 4.58 9.96 -15.69
C PRO A 325 4.29 8.45 -15.69
N SER A 326 4.19 7.86 -16.88
CA SER A 326 4.01 6.41 -17.01
C SER A 326 5.33 5.69 -16.73
N LEU A 327 5.27 4.62 -15.93
CA LEU A 327 6.39 3.72 -15.66
C LEU A 327 6.25 2.45 -16.49
N SER A 328 7.39 1.80 -16.74
CA SER A 328 7.43 0.62 -17.59
C SER A 328 8.49 -0.38 -17.18
N SER A 329 8.28 -1.63 -17.59
CA SER A 329 9.29 -2.69 -17.51
C SER A 329 9.32 -3.51 -18.77
N THR A 330 10.35 -4.35 -18.90
CA THR A 330 10.56 -5.17 -20.10
C THR A 330 10.77 -6.65 -19.76
N ALA A 331 10.24 -7.53 -20.61
CA ALA A 331 10.49 -8.97 -20.60
C ALA A 331 10.88 -9.47 -22.00
N VAL A 332 11.51 -10.65 -22.04
CA VAL A 332 11.94 -11.28 -23.29
C VAL A 332 11.15 -12.55 -23.55
N VAL A 333 10.58 -12.68 -24.74
CA VAL A 333 9.98 -13.93 -25.23
C VAL A 333 10.95 -14.57 -26.21
N LEU A 334 11.40 -15.78 -25.88
CA LEU A 334 12.25 -16.62 -26.71
C LEU A 334 11.36 -17.65 -27.41
N VAL A 335 11.14 -17.42 -28.71
CA VAL A 335 10.33 -18.27 -29.58
C VAL A 335 11.25 -19.26 -30.28
N ASN A 336 11.09 -20.54 -30.00
CA ASN A 336 11.80 -21.60 -30.69
C ASN A 336 10.83 -22.36 -31.60
N VAL A 337 11.12 -22.43 -32.89
CA VAL A 337 10.26 -23.18 -33.83
C VAL A 337 10.74 -24.63 -33.90
N VAL A 338 9.82 -25.57 -33.73
CA VAL A 338 10.07 -27.01 -33.87
C VAL A 338 9.24 -27.55 -35.03
N SER A 339 9.83 -28.39 -35.88
CA SER A 339 9.08 -29.06 -36.95
C SER A 339 8.55 -30.41 -36.47
N GLU A 340 7.30 -30.71 -36.80
CA GLU A 340 6.72 -32.06 -36.59
C GLU A 340 6.89 -32.97 -37.83
N ALA A 341 7.34 -32.43 -38.97
CA ALA A 341 7.54 -33.22 -40.17
C ALA A 341 8.79 -34.10 -40.05
N ASN A 342 8.62 -35.42 -40.20
CA ASN A 342 9.72 -36.36 -40.27
C ASN A 342 10.52 -36.12 -41.57
N ASN A 343 11.83 -35.98 -41.47
CA ASN A 343 12.81 -35.81 -42.53
C ASN A 343 13.68 -37.06 -42.58
N ALA A 344 14.11 -37.47 -43.79
CA ALA A 344 14.93 -38.67 -43.91
C ALA A 344 16.37 -38.43 -43.41
N PRO A 345 17.00 -39.42 -42.75
CA PRO A 345 18.34 -39.27 -42.20
C PRO A 345 19.40 -39.11 -43.29
N ARG A 346 20.46 -38.34 -43.04
CA ARG A 346 21.58 -38.16 -43.98
C ARG A 346 22.79 -39.00 -43.59
N ILE A 347 23.31 -39.78 -44.53
CA ILE A 347 24.49 -40.64 -44.34
C ILE A 347 25.74 -39.92 -44.87
N ASP A 348 26.76 -39.75 -44.02
CA ASP A 348 28.10 -39.26 -44.35
C ASP A 348 29.15 -40.36 -44.07
N VAL A 349 29.91 -40.77 -45.10
CA VAL A 349 30.91 -41.84 -44.98
C VAL A 349 32.29 -41.32 -45.31
N LYS A 350 33.24 -41.61 -44.42
CA LYS A 350 34.65 -41.25 -44.56
C LYS A 350 35.49 -42.51 -44.57
N PHE A 351 36.08 -42.82 -45.72
CA PHE A 351 36.97 -43.96 -45.89
C PHE A 351 38.38 -43.66 -45.38
N VAL A 352 39.10 -44.71 -44.96
CA VAL A 352 40.49 -44.61 -44.50
C VAL A 352 41.44 -44.27 -45.65
N SER A 353 41.21 -44.82 -46.84
CA SER A 353 42.03 -44.55 -48.04
C SER A 353 41.40 -43.46 -48.92
N LYS A 354 42.22 -42.49 -49.35
CA LYS A 354 41.81 -41.36 -50.21
C LYS A 354 41.61 -41.84 -51.65
N SER A 355 40.37 -42.14 -52.06
CA SER A 355 40.10 -42.54 -53.45
C SER A 355 38.88 -41.90 -54.11
N SER A 356 37.79 -41.61 -53.38
CA SER A 356 36.65 -40.77 -53.83
C SER A 356 35.60 -40.63 -52.70
N ARG A 357 34.52 -39.86 -52.91
CA ARG A 357 33.43 -39.68 -51.93
C ARG A 357 32.67 -40.99 -51.64
N ASN A 358 32.55 -41.89 -52.61
CA ASN A 358 31.84 -43.19 -52.47
C ASN A 358 32.69 -44.42 -52.80
N LYS A 359 34.01 -44.26 -52.99
CA LYS A 359 34.92 -45.35 -53.35
C LYS A 359 36.17 -45.35 -52.49
N THR A 360 36.62 -46.54 -52.13
CA THR A 360 37.91 -46.74 -51.44
C THR A 360 38.64 -47.94 -51.99
N VAL A 361 39.89 -48.10 -51.54
CA VAL A 361 40.79 -49.16 -51.98
C VAL A 361 41.33 -49.86 -50.74
N ILE A 362 41.30 -51.20 -50.75
CA ILE A 362 41.86 -52.06 -49.69
C ILE A 362 42.78 -53.11 -50.32
N SER A 363 43.73 -53.64 -49.57
CA SER A 363 44.52 -54.82 -49.97
C SER A 363 43.74 -56.10 -49.64
N GLU A 364 43.88 -57.16 -50.43
CA GLU A 364 43.27 -58.45 -50.12
C GLU A 364 43.87 -59.13 -48.88
N GLY A 365 45.15 -58.85 -48.57
CA GLY A 365 45.81 -59.27 -47.33
C GLY A 365 45.30 -58.56 -46.06
N VAL A 366 44.17 -57.85 -46.15
CA VAL A 366 43.57 -57.15 -45.02
C VAL A 366 43.03 -58.14 -43.99
N GLU A 367 43.47 -57.99 -42.74
CA GLU A 367 43.03 -58.86 -41.65
C GLU A 367 41.54 -58.68 -41.33
N THR A 368 40.89 -59.77 -40.91
CA THR A 368 39.53 -59.72 -40.39
C THR A 368 39.44 -58.80 -39.17
N GLY A 369 38.46 -57.92 -39.14
CA GLY A 369 38.30 -56.89 -38.11
C GLY A 369 38.90 -55.53 -38.44
N SER A 370 39.68 -55.43 -39.53
CA SER A 370 40.27 -54.17 -39.99
C SER A 370 39.22 -53.10 -40.28
N PHE A 371 39.54 -51.86 -39.93
CA PHE A 371 38.68 -50.69 -40.08
C PHE A 371 38.75 -50.09 -41.48
N ILE A 372 37.59 -49.94 -42.14
CA ILE A 372 37.50 -49.51 -43.54
C ILE A 372 36.94 -48.09 -43.68
N ALA A 373 35.87 -47.79 -42.94
CA ALA A 373 35.19 -46.50 -43.04
C ALA A 373 34.51 -46.08 -41.74
N TYR A 374 34.53 -44.77 -41.48
CA TYR A 374 33.72 -44.12 -40.47
C TYR A 374 32.39 -43.67 -41.10
N VAL A 375 31.27 -43.97 -40.45
CA VAL A 375 29.93 -43.61 -40.91
C VAL A 375 29.28 -42.72 -39.87
N LYS A 376 28.97 -41.48 -40.24
CA LYS A 376 28.20 -40.55 -39.40
C LYS A 376 26.83 -40.35 -40.03
N VAL A 377 25.81 -40.36 -39.19
CA VAL A 377 24.43 -40.18 -39.62
C VAL A 377 23.88 -38.95 -38.90
N SER A 378 23.17 -38.11 -39.63
CA SER A 378 22.56 -36.90 -39.07
C SER A 378 21.11 -36.83 -39.50
N ASP A 379 20.24 -36.68 -38.53
CA ASP A 379 18.83 -36.35 -38.72
C ASP A 379 18.58 -35.00 -38.06
N ASN A 380 17.80 -34.14 -38.71
CA ASN A 380 17.53 -32.79 -38.23
C ASN A 380 16.24 -32.72 -37.39
N ASP A 381 15.57 -33.85 -37.20
CA ASP A 381 14.33 -33.91 -36.45
C ASP A 381 14.55 -34.04 -34.94
N VAL A 382 13.47 -33.78 -34.20
CA VAL A 382 13.45 -33.80 -32.74
C VAL A 382 12.74 -35.06 -32.24
N GLY A 383 13.26 -35.66 -31.16
CA GLY A 383 12.65 -36.84 -30.55
C GLY A 383 12.87 -38.11 -31.39
N ARG A 384 11.85 -38.97 -31.51
CA ARG A 384 11.95 -40.27 -32.21
C ARG A 384 12.17 -40.11 -33.71
N ASN A 385 11.65 -39.04 -34.31
CA ASN A 385 11.88 -38.69 -35.72
C ASN A 385 13.37 -38.44 -36.01
N GLY A 386 14.15 -37.98 -35.02
CA GLY A 386 15.61 -37.76 -35.18
C GLY A 386 16.50 -38.92 -34.72
N GLU A 387 15.91 -40.01 -34.23
CA GLU A 387 16.63 -41.17 -33.73
C GLU A 387 16.82 -42.19 -34.85
N VAL A 388 18.07 -42.54 -35.16
CA VAL A 388 18.39 -43.27 -36.39
C VAL A 388 19.08 -44.60 -36.12
N SER A 389 18.57 -45.65 -36.76
CA SER A 389 19.16 -46.99 -36.78
C SER A 389 19.72 -47.31 -38.16
N CYS A 390 20.91 -47.91 -38.23
CA CYS A 390 21.56 -48.25 -39.50
C CYS A 390 21.96 -49.71 -39.59
N ARG A 391 21.86 -50.26 -40.81
CA ARG A 391 22.22 -51.65 -41.13
C ARG A 391 22.99 -51.75 -42.44
N LEU A 392 23.90 -52.73 -42.47
CA LEU A 392 24.66 -53.15 -43.64
C LEU A 392 24.59 -54.68 -43.69
N GLN A 393 24.10 -55.23 -44.80
CA GLN A 393 24.08 -56.67 -45.06
C GLN A 393 25.04 -56.95 -46.21
N HIS A 394 26.15 -57.62 -45.91
CA HIS A 394 27.16 -58.04 -46.87
C HIS A 394 27.95 -59.22 -46.28
N ASP A 395 28.51 -60.09 -47.13
CA ASP A 395 29.22 -61.30 -46.69
C ASP A 395 30.59 -60.99 -46.05
N ASN A 396 31.38 -60.13 -46.69
CA ASN A 396 32.73 -59.78 -46.24
C ASN A 396 32.81 -58.54 -45.35
N LEU A 397 31.71 -57.82 -45.13
CA LEU A 397 31.70 -56.56 -44.39
C LEU A 397 30.70 -56.59 -43.23
N GLN A 398 31.00 -55.86 -42.16
CA GLN A 398 30.12 -55.68 -41.02
C GLN A 398 30.09 -54.22 -40.59
N LEU A 399 28.90 -53.70 -40.28
CA LEU A 399 28.73 -52.41 -39.61
C LEU A 399 28.71 -52.64 -38.09
N LYS A 400 29.58 -51.94 -37.36
CA LYS A 400 29.61 -51.95 -35.89
C LYS A 400 29.29 -50.56 -35.36
N SER A 401 28.40 -50.47 -34.38
CA SER A 401 28.08 -49.21 -33.69
C SER A 401 29.27 -48.74 -32.85
N LEU A 402 29.56 -47.43 -32.88
CA LEU A 402 30.56 -46.78 -32.02
C LEU A 402 29.89 -45.97 -30.91
N SER A 403 28.86 -45.20 -31.28
CA SER A 403 28.02 -44.40 -30.37
C SER A 403 26.71 -44.03 -31.07
N LYS A 404 25.83 -43.25 -30.42
CA LYS A 404 24.62 -42.72 -31.06
C LYS A 404 24.96 -42.04 -32.41
N ASN A 405 24.29 -42.48 -33.47
CA ASN A 405 24.41 -42.02 -34.86
C ASN A 405 25.84 -42.11 -35.49
N LYS A 406 26.74 -42.92 -34.93
CA LYS A 406 28.12 -43.10 -35.41
C LYS A 406 28.49 -44.58 -35.47
N TYR A 407 28.97 -45.03 -36.63
CA TYR A 407 29.28 -46.43 -36.91
C TYR A 407 30.65 -46.57 -37.58
N LYS A 408 31.19 -47.80 -37.55
CA LYS A 408 32.37 -48.20 -38.34
C LYS A 408 32.06 -49.39 -39.23
N VAL A 409 32.59 -49.38 -40.44
CA VAL A 409 32.60 -50.53 -41.34
C VAL A 409 33.91 -51.29 -41.14
N VAL A 410 33.83 -52.61 -40.93
CA VAL A 410 34.98 -53.49 -40.74
C VAL A 410 34.91 -54.73 -41.64
N ILE A 411 36.07 -55.34 -41.90
CA ILE A 411 36.15 -56.63 -42.60
C ILE A 411 35.61 -57.75 -41.70
N LYS A 412 34.63 -58.50 -42.19
CA LYS A 412 33.98 -59.63 -41.50
C LYS A 412 34.61 -60.97 -41.88
N LYS A 413 34.98 -61.13 -43.15
CA LYS A 413 35.62 -62.34 -43.72
C LYS A 413 36.79 -61.91 -44.60
N PRO A 414 37.82 -62.76 -44.76
CA PRO A 414 38.91 -62.50 -45.70
C PRO A 414 38.38 -62.13 -47.08
N VAL A 415 39.10 -61.25 -47.75
CA VAL A 415 38.80 -60.82 -49.12
C VAL A 415 39.87 -61.46 -50.01
N ASP A 416 39.46 -61.85 -51.21
CA ASP A 416 40.30 -62.53 -52.19
C ASP A 416 40.00 -61.86 -53.53
N ARG A 417 41.02 -61.24 -54.12
CA ARG A 417 40.89 -60.44 -55.34
C ARG A 417 40.54 -61.30 -56.54
N GLU A 418 41.11 -62.50 -56.64
CA GLU A 418 40.90 -63.45 -57.73
C GLU A 418 39.44 -63.91 -57.76
N LYS A 419 38.81 -64.01 -56.59
CA LYS A 419 37.36 -64.21 -56.47
C LYS A 419 36.55 -62.94 -56.71
N GLN A 420 36.94 -61.81 -56.13
CA GLN A 420 36.15 -60.57 -56.20
C GLN A 420 37.02 -59.30 -56.21
N LYS A 421 37.18 -58.72 -57.40
CA LYS A 421 37.97 -57.49 -57.62
C LYS A 421 37.33 -56.20 -57.07
N GLN A 422 36.01 -56.19 -56.96
CA GLN A 422 35.23 -55.04 -56.48
C GLN A 422 34.10 -55.49 -55.56
N ILE A 423 33.98 -54.83 -54.40
CA ILE A 423 32.94 -55.07 -53.40
C ILE A 423 31.99 -53.88 -53.40
N GLU A 424 30.72 -54.11 -53.73
CA GLU A 424 29.67 -53.09 -53.64
C GLU A 424 28.79 -53.36 -52.43
N PHE A 425 28.53 -52.31 -51.64
CA PHE A 425 27.71 -52.45 -50.44
C PHE A 425 26.81 -51.24 -50.23
N THR A 426 25.68 -51.49 -49.58
CA THR A 426 24.68 -50.45 -49.28
C THR A 426 24.50 -50.34 -47.77
N ILE A 427 24.58 -49.11 -47.25
CA ILE A 427 24.18 -48.79 -45.88
C ILE A 427 22.75 -48.25 -45.94
N VAL A 428 21.85 -48.84 -45.17
CA VAL A 428 20.47 -48.36 -45.01
C VAL A 428 20.31 -47.81 -43.61
N CYS A 429 19.93 -46.54 -43.50
CA CYS A 429 19.59 -45.90 -42.23
C CYS A 429 18.11 -45.52 -42.23
N GLU A 430 17.44 -45.72 -41.11
CA GLU A 430 16.01 -45.49 -40.92
C GLU A 430 15.79 -44.79 -39.58
N ASP A 431 14.99 -43.73 -39.60
CA ASP A 431 14.56 -43.06 -38.38
C ASP A 431 13.48 -43.86 -37.64
N GLU A 432 13.28 -43.55 -36.36
CA GLU A 432 12.22 -44.15 -35.52
C GLU A 432 10.90 -43.36 -35.58
N GLY A 433 10.71 -42.52 -36.61
CA GLY A 433 9.51 -41.73 -36.83
C GLY A 433 8.31 -42.57 -37.33
N SER A 434 7.14 -41.93 -37.43
CA SER A 434 5.90 -42.56 -37.93
C SER A 434 5.18 -41.64 -38.92
N PRO A 435 5.26 -41.90 -40.25
CA PRO A 435 5.95 -43.02 -40.89
C PRO A 435 7.47 -42.90 -40.80
N SER A 436 8.17 -44.02 -40.70
CA SER A 436 9.64 -44.03 -40.70
C SER A 436 10.18 -43.71 -42.09
N LEU A 437 11.19 -42.84 -42.17
CA LEU A 437 11.86 -42.53 -43.43
C LEU A 437 13.23 -43.20 -43.49
N LYS A 438 13.65 -43.57 -44.71
CA LYS A 438 14.88 -44.34 -44.93
C LYS A 438 15.77 -43.68 -45.96
N THR A 439 17.08 -43.73 -45.70
CA THR A 439 18.11 -43.31 -46.64
C THR A 439 19.05 -44.46 -46.94
N LYS A 440 19.40 -44.61 -48.22
CA LYS A 440 20.34 -45.62 -48.72
C LYS A 440 21.59 -44.95 -49.25
N GLY A 441 22.76 -45.36 -48.75
CA GLY A 441 24.06 -44.95 -49.28
C GLY A 441 24.71 -46.11 -50.01
N HIS A 442 25.09 -45.90 -51.28
CA HIS A 442 25.75 -46.90 -52.13
C HIS A 442 27.26 -46.61 -52.23
N PHE A 443 28.07 -47.62 -51.91
CA PHE A 443 29.52 -47.50 -51.79
C PHE A 443 30.23 -48.66 -52.48
N SER A 444 31.46 -48.44 -52.93
CA SER A 444 32.27 -49.45 -53.61
C SER A 444 33.70 -49.49 -53.06
N ILE A 445 34.26 -50.69 -52.95
CA ILE A 445 35.63 -50.95 -52.53
C ILE A 445 36.34 -51.68 -53.66
N GLN A 446 37.49 -51.18 -54.07
CA GLN A 446 38.39 -51.85 -54.99
C GLN A 446 39.41 -52.66 -54.18
N VAL A 447 39.60 -53.93 -54.56
CA VAL A 447 40.54 -54.84 -53.91
C VAL A 447 41.86 -54.84 -54.68
N MET A 448 42.95 -54.53 -53.99
CA MET A 448 44.31 -54.51 -54.51
C MET A 448 44.99 -55.85 -54.31
N ASP A 449 45.74 -56.21 -55.34
CA ASP A 449 46.54 -57.41 -55.46
C ASP A 449 47.65 -57.45 -54.40
N VAL A 450 47.85 -58.61 -53.81
CA VAL A 450 49.04 -59.01 -53.08
C VAL A 450 49.59 -60.23 -53.80
N ASN A 451 50.90 -60.26 -54.06
CA ASN A 451 51.51 -61.42 -54.70
C ASN A 451 51.59 -62.57 -53.66
N ASP A 452 50.54 -63.36 -53.58
CA ASP A 452 50.29 -64.43 -52.60
C ASP A 452 50.48 -65.86 -53.15
#